data_AF-A0A5R1YWF2-F1
#
_entry.id   AF-A0A5R1YWF2-F1
#
_cell.length_a   1.000
_cell.length_b   1.000
_cell.length_c   1.000
_cell.angle_alpha   90.00
_cell.angle_beta   90.00
_cell.angle_gamma   90.00
#
_symmetry.space_group_name_H-M   'P 1'
#
loop_
_entity.id
_entity.type
_entity.pdbx_description
1 polymer ?
#
loop_
_entity_poly.entity_id
_entity_poly.type
_entity_poly.pdbx_seq_one_letter_code
_entity_poly.pdbx_strand_id
1 'polypeptide(L)' 'HQRFEQEGLAPYLSRWKKLDNFIDRPVKLIIGDKEIFGISRGIDTQGALLLEQDGVIKPWMGGEISLRSAE' A
#
# COMPACT_ATOMS: atom_id res chain seq x y z
N HIS A 1 23.59 -9.42 -3.28
CA HIS A 1 23.10 -9.12 -4.63
C HIS A 1 22.37 -10.32 -5.28
N GLN A 2 21.50 -11.07 -4.59
CA GLN A 2 20.88 -12.25 -5.25
C GLN A 2 19.61 -12.83 -4.59
N ARG A 3 18.68 -11.99 -4.07
CA ARG A 3 17.40 -12.49 -3.52
C ARG A 3 16.18 -11.59 -3.78
N PHE A 4 16.29 -10.64 -4.70
CA PHE A 4 15.14 -9.81 -5.09
C PHE A 4 14.42 -10.37 -6.33
N GLU A 5 15.13 -11.15 -7.15
CA GLU A 5 14.68 -11.53 -8.50
C GLU A 5 13.92 -12.85 -8.56
N GLN A 6 13.98 -13.71 -7.53
CA GLN A 6 13.38 -15.06 -7.57
C GLN A 6 12.04 -15.21 -6.83
N GLU A 7 11.73 -14.38 -5.82
CA GLU A 7 10.51 -14.55 -4.99
C GLU A 7 9.51 -13.39 -5.11
N GLY A 8 9.84 -12.35 -5.90
CA GLY A 8 9.01 -11.15 -6.01
C GLY A 8 8.72 -10.48 -4.66
N LEU A 9 7.60 -9.77 -4.56
CA LEU A 9 7.18 -9.07 -3.34
C LEU A 9 6.56 -9.99 -2.26
N ALA A 10 6.44 -11.30 -2.52
CA ALA A 10 5.71 -12.24 -1.67
C ALA A 10 6.31 -12.47 -0.26
N PRO A 11 7.63 -12.65 -0.08
CA PRO A 11 8.23 -12.77 1.26
C PRO A 11 8.34 -11.40 1.98
N TYR A 12 8.31 -10.30 1.23
CA TYR A 12 8.34 -8.94 1.79
C TYR A 12 6.98 -8.50 2.32
N LEU A 13 5.89 -8.94 1.69
CA LEU A 13 4.50 -8.72 2.11
C LEU A 13 4.20 -9.20 3.54
N SER A 14 4.69 -10.38 3.90
CA SER A 14 4.48 -10.96 5.23
C SER A 14 5.27 -10.24 6.32
N ARG A 15 6.45 -9.72 5.97
CA ARG A 15 7.27 -8.89 6.87
C ARG A 15 6.74 -7.46 6.95
N TRP A 16 6.15 -6.95 5.88
CA TRP A 16 5.42 -5.69 5.87
C TRP A 16 4.21 -5.81 6.79
N LYS A 17 3.27 -6.74 6.58
CA LYS A 17 2.12 -6.99 7.49
C LYS A 17 2.43 -7.06 8.99
N LYS A 18 3.61 -7.57 9.36
CA LYS A 18 4.05 -7.68 10.77
C LYS A 18 4.66 -6.39 11.34
N LEU A 19 5.16 -5.51 10.48
CA LEU A 19 5.67 -4.16 10.77
C LEU A 19 4.70 -3.06 10.32
N ASP A 20 3.61 -3.43 9.66
CA ASP A 20 2.62 -2.56 9.03
C ASP A 20 1.77 -1.94 10.13
N ASN A 21 2.30 -0.87 10.70
CA ASN A 21 1.55 0.02 11.55
C ASN A 21 0.50 0.81 10.77
N PHE A 22 0.33 0.59 9.46
CA PHE A 22 -0.60 1.35 8.62
C PHE A 22 -1.83 0.58 8.20
N ILE A 23 -1.83 -0.76 8.29
CA ILE A 23 -3.03 -1.56 8.05
C ILE A 23 -4.14 -1.14 9.03
N ASP A 24 -5.32 -0.88 8.48
CA ASP A 24 -6.47 -0.35 9.22
C ASP A 24 -6.25 1.05 9.83
N ARG A 25 -5.25 1.80 9.36
CA ARG A 25 -5.01 3.19 9.78
C ARG A 25 -5.30 4.19 8.67
N PRO A 26 -5.69 5.43 9.03
CA PRO A 26 -5.74 6.52 8.08
C PRO A 26 -4.35 6.80 7.52
N VAL A 27 -4.26 6.82 6.20
CA VAL A 27 -3.07 7.07 5.43
C VAL A 27 -3.36 8.09 4.34
N LYS A 28 -2.30 8.72 3.85
CA LYS A 28 -2.34 9.59 2.68
C LYS A 28 -1.60 8.91 1.54
N LEU A 29 -2.32 8.63 0.48
CA LEU A 29 -1.80 8.15 -0.79
C LEU A 29 -1.51 9.35 -1.70
N ILE A 30 -0.27 9.49 -2.14
CA ILE A 30 0.18 10.56 -3.03
C ILE A 30 0.42 9.94 -4.40
N ILE A 31 -0.24 10.46 -5.43
CA ILE A 31 -0.15 9.99 -6.82
C ILE A 31 0.14 11.19 -7.70
N GLY A 32 1.40 11.30 -8.16
CA GLY A 32 1.88 12.53 -8.79
C GLY A 32 1.70 13.73 -7.86
N ASP A 33 0.88 14.69 -8.28
CA ASP A 33 0.55 15.90 -7.50
C ASP A 33 -0.74 15.75 -6.67
N LYS A 34 -1.43 14.61 -6.75
CA LYS A 34 -2.69 14.39 -6.05
C LYS A 34 -2.47 13.69 -4.73
N GLU A 35 -3.17 14.17 -3.69
CA GLU A 35 -3.18 13.56 -2.36
C GLU A 35 -4.56 13.01 -2.06
N ILE A 36 -4.61 11.74 -1.70
CA ILE A 36 -5.82 10.97 -1.46
C ILE A 36 -5.76 10.42 -0.05
N PHE A 37 -6.73 10.75 0.77
CA PHE A 37 -6.81 10.28 2.16
C PHE A 37 -7.78 9.10 2.25
N GLY A 38 -7.40 8.08 3.00
CA GLY A 38 -8.24 6.90 3.22
C GLY A 38 -7.62 5.95 4.24
N ILE A 39 -8.25 4.80 4.45
CA ILE A 39 -7.75 3.76 5.35
C ILE A 39 -7.00 2.72 4.52
N SER A 40 -5.75 2.41 4.90
CA SER A 40 -4.99 1.35 4.21
C SER A 40 -5.58 0.00 4.55
N ARG A 41 -6.01 -0.75 3.54
CA ARG A 41 -6.48 -2.14 3.68
C ARG A 41 -5.42 -3.16 3.25
N GLY A 42 -4.17 -2.70 3.08
CA GLY A 42 -3.05 -3.50 2.60
C GLY A 42 -2.94 -3.49 1.09
N ILE A 43 -2.45 -4.58 0.50
CA ILE A 43 -2.34 -4.71 -0.95
C ILE A 43 -3.05 -5.96 -1.49
N ASP A 44 -3.51 -5.93 -2.74
CA ASP A 44 -4.18 -7.05 -3.39
C ASP A 44 -3.19 -8.12 -3.92
N THR A 45 -3.70 -9.17 -4.55
CA THR A 45 -2.91 -10.27 -5.12
C THR A 45 -2.03 -9.87 -6.31
N GLN A 46 -2.30 -8.73 -6.93
CA GLN A 46 -1.55 -8.14 -8.03
C GLN A 46 -0.56 -7.07 -7.52
N GLY A 47 -0.60 -6.73 -6.23
CA GLY A 47 0.22 -5.70 -5.61
C GLY A 47 -0.39 -4.30 -5.65
N ALA A 48 -1.68 -4.13 -5.98
CA ALA A 48 -2.38 -2.84 -5.80
C ALA A 48 -2.43 -2.47 -4.33
N LEU A 49 -2.17 -1.20 -4.02
CA LEU A 49 -2.57 -0.67 -2.71
C LEU A 49 -4.10 -0.59 -2.64
N LEU A 50 -4.68 -1.24 -1.64
CA LEU A 50 -6.10 -1.14 -1.33
C LEU A 50 -6.30 0.02 -0.36
N LEU A 51 -6.95 1.08 -0.84
CA LEU A 51 -7.30 2.25 -0.04
C LEU A 51 -8.81 2.33 0.11
N GLU A 52 -9.30 2.33 1.34
CA GLU A 52 -10.72 2.53 1.66
C GLU A 52 -11.01 4.02 1.84
N GLN A 53 -12.00 4.52 1.13
CA GLN A 53 -12.51 5.90 1.26
C GLN A 53 -14.02 5.83 1.39
N ASP A 54 -14.58 6.41 2.45
CA ASP A 54 -16.03 6.44 2.69
C ASP A 54 -16.69 5.05 2.60
N GLY A 55 -15.98 4.01 3.06
CA GLY A 55 -16.44 2.61 3.00
C GLY A 55 -16.27 1.92 1.64
N VAL A 56 -15.70 2.60 0.63
CA VAL A 56 -15.40 2.04 -0.69
C VAL A 56 -13.91 1.74 -0.80
N ILE A 57 -13.58 0.46 -0.96
CA ILE A 57 -12.19 0.01 -1.18
C ILE A 57 -11.84 0.15 -2.66
N LYS A 58 -10.83 0.96 -2.96
CA LYS A 58 -10.31 1.15 -4.32
C LYS A 58 -8.89 0.60 -4.42
N PRO A 59 -8.63 -0.26 -5.42
CA PRO A 59 -7.26 -0.67 -5.74
C PRO A 59 -6.54 0.44 -6.50
N TRP A 60 -5.33 0.76 -6.06
CA TRP A 60 -4.45 1.75 -6.67
C TRP A 60 -3.15 1.07 -7.11
N MET A 61 -2.95 1.01 -8.43
CA MET A 61 -1.70 0.62 -9.06
C MET A 61 -1.24 1.77 -9.94
N GLY A 62 -0.01 2.25 -9.75
CA GLY A 62 0.55 3.34 -10.53
C GLY A 62 2.05 3.45 -10.30
N GLY A 63 2.79 3.90 -11.32
CA GLY A 63 4.25 3.92 -11.31
C GLY A 63 4.86 4.69 -10.12
N GLU A 64 4.30 5.86 -9.79
CA GLU A 64 4.75 6.69 -8.68
C GLU A 64 3.61 6.93 -7.69
N ILE A 65 3.32 5.91 -6.88
CA ILE A 65 2.43 6.05 -5.71
C ILE A 65 3.28 6.06 -4.43
N SER A 66 3.07 7.06 -3.59
CA SER A 66 3.74 7.19 -2.29
C SER A 66 2.72 7.10 -1.18
N LEU A 67 2.87 6.12 -0.30
CA LEU A 67 2.06 5.98 0.91
C LEU A 67 2.73 6.71 2.07
N ARG A 68 1.99 7.55 2.79
CA ARG A 68 2.45 8.21 4.01
C ARG A 68 1.46 8.03 5.15
N SER A 69 1.97 7.99 6.37
CA SER A 69 1.20 8.19 7.59
C SER A 69 0.42 9.50 7.49
N ALA A 70 -0.89 9.46 7.72
CA ALA A 70 -1.62 10.66 8.10
C ALA A 70 -1.54 10.75 9.63
N GLU A 71 -0.41 11.28 10.13
CA GLU A 71 -0.31 11.74 11.53
C GLU A 71 -1.02 13.09 11.69
#